data_AF-A0A133XGS6-F1
#
_entry.id   AF-A0A133XGS6-F1
#
_cell.length_a   1.000
_cell.length_b   1.000
_cell.length_c   1.000
_cell.angle_alpha   90.00
_cell.angle_beta   90.00
_cell.angle_gamma   90.00
#
_symmetry.space_group_name_H-M   'P 1'
#
loop_
_entity.id
_entity.type
_entity.pdbx_description
1 polymer ?
#
loop_
_entity_poly.entity_id
_entity_poly.type
_entity_poly.pdbx_seq_one_letter_code
_entity_poly.pdbx_strand_id
1 'polypeptide(L)'
;MIEPALRDPLFGFVMPLTVGGSSLGAFPSDSVARDVMGHMPYDMQRVVEGPPVLVRSEVLLDFGPLEAEGDDLSRALASLFIRANRRGYSARLCNAVFFPVADETCGGVARAVPALERASDYYKALDGQTTQPETRLEALLTQRFLPKERRDVLFDIRNLAPGYNGTAQHILSLLPHFVGLAEQYAIWPCFWVLPQSAAFHNLAALYPEFLVHELPGDRLFDACVRLSQPWSFSELRDQAYRSSVNIYAVLDTIAWDCHYVRMPHLDGVWRSLAEFADGLLYISDFSRKRFNSRFPASKHAENVVAYCSMNPPEYLAGSQQVLLPAAEGEQAPYILVCGNSYYHKGLNETVHALSAGFPSVRIKVIGELKSQFHNVEQVPSGNQSAETMAALYRNCVCLVFPSFYEGFGLPIFEALAFARPVVARHSELIDELCEKIDPVKGIFPFSNDSELLRTVKRCLTRAIAPDAISGKPGQPYTWKDSAEDILRLVDRSLANVNLDRCRQRLEFFYRVDQFDIERAGWTNAEQNKVVFEVEQEE
;
A
#
# COMPACT_ATOMS: atom_id res chain seq x y z
N MET A 1 -8.62 17.98 -36.70
CA MET A 1 -8.05 16.66 -36.26
C MET A 1 -6.54 16.69 -36.14
N ILE A 2 -5.78 17.28 -37.09
CA ILE A 2 -4.31 17.38 -37.02
C ILE A 2 -3.84 18.73 -36.41
N GLU A 3 -4.74 19.68 -36.18
CA GLU A 3 -4.42 21.03 -35.65
C GLU A 3 -3.51 21.05 -34.40
N PRO A 4 -3.64 20.12 -33.42
CA PRO A 4 -2.69 20.06 -32.31
C PRO A 4 -1.28 19.68 -32.76
N ALA A 5 -1.15 18.71 -33.68
CA ALA A 5 0.14 18.31 -34.24
C ALA A 5 0.75 19.43 -35.09
N LEU A 6 -0.06 20.20 -35.83
CA LEU A 6 0.38 21.36 -36.61
C LEU A 6 1.09 22.46 -35.79
N ARG A 7 0.96 22.44 -34.45
CA ARG A 7 1.70 23.36 -33.56
C ARG A 7 3.18 23.01 -33.47
N ASP A 8 3.56 21.77 -33.76
CA ASP A 8 4.95 21.33 -33.81
C ASP A 8 5.46 21.40 -35.27
N PRO A 9 6.36 22.34 -35.61
CA PRO A 9 6.90 22.41 -36.97
C PRO A 9 7.65 21.12 -37.37
N LEU A 10 8.05 20.28 -36.42
CA LEU A 10 8.83 19.07 -36.63
C LEU A 10 8.02 17.75 -36.49
N PHE A 11 6.68 17.76 -36.44
CA PHE A 11 5.95 16.49 -36.59
C PHE A 11 6.10 15.97 -38.02
N GLY A 12 6.61 14.75 -38.18
CA GLY A 12 6.72 14.07 -39.46
C GLY A 12 5.59 13.07 -39.70
N PHE A 13 5.07 12.47 -38.61
CA PHE A 13 4.16 11.35 -38.66
C PHE A 13 2.99 11.56 -37.72
N VAL A 14 1.79 11.19 -38.16
CA VAL A 14 0.60 11.11 -37.30
C VAL A 14 0.14 9.67 -37.26
N MET A 15 0.13 9.09 -36.07
CA MET A 15 -0.22 7.69 -35.86
C MET A 15 -1.68 7.53 -35.44
N PRO A 16 -2.38 6.51 -35.96
CA PRO A 16 -3.68 6.12 -35.44
C PRO A 16 -3.53 5.35 -34.13
N LEU A 17 -4.61 5.31 -33.36
CA LEU A 17 -4.82 4.25 -32.39
C LEU A 17 -5.53 3.07 -33.07
N THR A 18 -5.13 1.85 -32.74
CA THR A 18 -5.73 0.63 -33.30
C THR A 18 -6.73 0.02 -32.32
N VAL A 19 -7.76 -0.62 -32.85
CA VAL A 19 -8.69 -1.43 -32.06
C VAL A 19 -8.69 -2.85 -32.62
N GLY A 20 -8.50 -3.84 -31.76
CA GLY A 20 -8.33 -5.24 -32.14
C GLY A 20 -6.94 -5.58 -32.70
N GLY A 21 -6.64 -6.88 -32.75
CA GLY A 21 -5.39 -7.43 -33.30
C GLY A 21 -4.20 -7.47 -32.32
N SER A 22 -3.07 -8.02 -32.78
CA SER A 22 -1.83 -8.24 -32.02
C SER A 22 -0.83 -7.07 -32.06
N SER A 23 -1.25 -5.88 -32.50
CA SER A 23 -0.35 -4.72 -32.64
C SER A 23 -0.04 -4.06 -31.29
N LEU A 24 1.19 -3.56 -31.14
CA LEU A 24 1.55 -2.59 -30.10
C LEU A 24 0.61 -1.38 -30.21
N GLY A 25 -0.17 -1.12 -29.16
CA GLY A 25 -1.16 -0.03 -29.11
C GLY A 25 -2.61 -0.38 -29.49
N ALA A 26 -2.95 -1.66 -29.66
CA ALA A 26 -4.34 -2.07 -29.90
C ALA A 26 -5.17 -2.07 -28.61
N PHE A 27 -6.32 -1.39 -28.64
CA PHE A 27 -7.32 -1.54 -27.60
C PHE A 27 -8.18 -2.79 -27.82
N PRO A 28 -8.65 -3.43 -26.74
CA PRO A 28 -9.45 -4.66 -26.83
C PRO A 28 -10.86 -4.43 -27.39
N SER A 29 -11.38 -3.20 -27.38
CA SER A 29 -12.67 -2.86 -27.99
C SER A 29 -12.80 -1.35 -28.26
N ASP A 30 -13.74 -0.98 -29.12
CA ASP A 30 -14.02 0.42 -29.48
C ASP A 30 -14.48 1.27 -28.28
N SER A 31 -15.18 0.67 -27.31
CA SER A 31 -15.63 1.37 -26.11
C SER A 31 -14.45 1.70 -25.20
N VAL A 32 -13.57 0.72 -24.97
CA VAL A 32 -12.34 0.92 -24.18
C VAL A 32 -11.48 2.00 -24.82
N ALA A 33 -11.27 1.95 -26.14
CA ALA A 33 -10.51 2.96 -26.86
C ALA A 33 -11.08 4.37 -26.63
N ARG A 34 -12.40 4.54 -26.76
CA ARG A 34 -13.06 5.84 -26.55
C ARG A 34 -12.90 6.36 -25.12
N ASP A 35 -13.08 5.49 -24.13
CA ASP A 35 -12.96 5.87 -22.72
C ASP A 35 -11.50 6.24 -22.36
N VAL A 36 -10.51 5.48 -22.84
CA VAL A 36 -9.10 5.81 -22.63
C VAL A 36 -8.74 7.14 -23.30
N MET A 37 -9.09 7.32 -24.57
CA MET A 37 -8.75 8.53 -25.35
C MET A 37 -9.32 9.82 -24.75
N GLY A 38 -10.54 9.76 -24.20
CA GLY A 38 -11.16 10.92 -23.56
C GLY A 38 -10.35 11.50 -22.39
N HIS A 39 -9.39 10.74 -21.87
CA HIS A 39 -8.56 11.10 -20.72
C HIS A 39 -7.06 11.21 -21.04
N MET A 40 -6.64 10.90 -22.27
CA MET A 40 -5.24 10.99 -22.69
C MET A 40 -4.89 12.41 -23.20
N PRO A 41 -3.69 12.93 -22.90
CA PRO A 41 -3.23 14.22 -23.43
C PRO A 41 -3.25 14.26 -24.96
N TYR A 42 -3.71 15.38 -25.53
CA TYR A 42 -3.87 15.55 -26.99
C TYR A 42 -2.56 15.56 -27.79
N ASP A 43 -1.40 15.79 -27.16
CA ASP A 43 -0.11 16.06 -27.81
C ASP A 43 0.98 15.03 -27.49
N MET A 44 0.58 13.77 -27.25
CA MET A 44 1.49 12.66 -26.93
C MET A 44 2.50 12.39 -28.07
N GLN A 45 3.79 12.41 -27.74
CA GLN A 45 4.87 11.93 -28.62
C GLN A 45 5.00 10.42 -28.51
N ARG A 46 5.30 9.75 -29.62
CA ARG A 46 5.55 8.31 -29.65
C ARG A 46 6.56 7.95 -30.72
N VAL A 47 7.16 6.77 -30.61
CA VAL A 47 7.89 6.10 -31.68
C VAL A 47 6.90 5.43 -32.63
N VAL A 48 7.27 5.30 -33.90
CA VAL A 48 6.42 4.65 -34.92
C VAL A 48 6.33 3.14 -34.69
N GLU A 49 5.36 2.71 -33.89
CA GLU A 49 5.09 1.29 -33.57
C GLU A 49 4.13 0.63 -34.57
N GLY A 50 3.44 1.42 -35.40
CA GLY A 50 2.44 0.96 -36.36
C GLY A 50 2.31 1.90 -37.58
N PRO A 51 1.48 1.54 -38.57
CA PRO A 51 1.34 2.34 -39.79
C PRO A 51 0.72 3.71 -39.47
N PRO A 52 1.36 4.84 -39.84
CA PRO A 52 0.80 6.16 -39.62
C PRO A 52 -0.38 6.40 -40.57
N VAL A 53 -1.31 7.26 -40.13
CA VAL A 53 -2.39 7.77 -40.99
C VAL A 53 -1.87 8.84 -41.92
N LEU A 54 -0.88 9.60 -41.46
CA LEU A 54 -0.31 10.71 -42.23
C LEU A 54 1.21 10.72 -42.10
N VAL A 55 1.87 10.79 -43.24
CA VAL A 55 3.28 11.18 -43.35
C VAL A 55 3.31 12.54 -44.03
N ARG A 56 3.95 13.51 -43.40
CA ARG A 56 4.12 14.84 -43.99
C ARG A 56 4.91 14.70 -45.30
N SER A 57 4.46 15.35 -46.37
CA SER A 57 5.07 15.25 -47.71
C SER A 57 6.57 15.53 -47.71
N GLU A 58 6.99 16.52 -46.92
CA GLU A 58 8.36 16.97 -46.73
C GLU A 58 9.25 15.85 -46.20
N VAL A 59 8.73 14.95 -45.36
CA VAL A 59 9.48 13.80 -44.85
C VAL A 59 9.85 12.84 -46.00
N LEU A 60 8.92 12.59 -46.92
CA LEU A 60 9.19 11.74 -48.08
C LEU A 60 10.11 12.41 -49.10
N LEU A 61 10.01 13.73 -49.25
CA LEU A 61 10.87 14.51 -50.14
C LEU A 61 12.32 14.58 -49.61
N ASP A 62 12.48 14.84 -48.32
CA ASP A 62 13.78 15.08 -47.70
C ASP A 62 14.52 13.77 -47.36
N PHE A 63 13.78 12.71 -47.01
CA PHE A 63 14.36 11.44 -46.56
C PHE A 63 14.12 10.27 -47.50
N GLY A 64 13.53 10.52 -48.67
CA GLY A 64 13.32 9.51 -49.71
C GLY A 64 12.05 8.68 -49.51
N PRO A 65 11.75 7.80 -50.48
CA PRO A 65 10.56 6.96 -50.45
C PRO A 65 10.64 5.88 -49.36
N LEU A 66 9.53 5.17 -49.17
CA LEU A 66 9.49 3.95 -48.38
C LEU A 66 10.35 2.88 -49.05
N GLU A 67 11.44 2.51 -48.39
CA GLU A 67 12.36 1.46 -48.83
C GLU A 67 12.00 0.15 -48.12
N ALA A 68 11.71 -0.91 -48.88
CA ALA A 68 11.38 -2.21 -48.32
C ALA A 68 12.16 -3.33 -49.02
N GLU A 69 12.86 -4.15 -48.24
CA GLU A 69 13.19 -5.52 -48.63
C GLU A 69 11.97 -6.40 -48.31
N GLY A 70 11.05 -6.54 -49.28
CA GLY A 70 9.81 -7.33 -49.17
C GLY A 70 8.53 -6.49 -48.95
N ASP A 71 7.38 -7.16 -48.81
CA ASP A 71 6.04 -6.54 -48.71
C ASP A 71 5.65 -6.14 -47.26
N ASP A 72 6.59 -5.63 -46.44
CA ASP A 72 6.30 -5.17 -45.06
C ASP A 72 6.33 -3.65 -44.92
N LEU A 73 5.14 -3.05 -44.97
CA LEU A 73 4.93 -1.61 -44.78
C LEU A 73 5.46 -1.10 -43.43
N SER A 74 5.40 -1.90 -42.36
CA SER A 74 5.78 -1.47 -41.00
C SER A 74 7.29 -1.27 -40.91
N ARG A 75 8.05 -2.18 -41.50
CA ARG A 75 9.51 -2.08 -41.58
C ARG A 75 9.95 -0.89 -42.44
N ALA A 76 9.28 -0.64 -43.56
CA ALA A 76 9.57 0.50 -44.44
C ALA A 76 9.33 1.83 -43.73
N LEU A 77 8.24 1.92 -42.96
CA LEU A 77 7.90 3.10 -42.16
C LEU A 77 8.83 3.32 -40.98
N ALA A 78 9.22 2.27 -40.27
CA ALA A 78 10.22 2.36 -39.21
C ALA A 78 11.56 2.88 -39.74
N SER A 79 12.02 2.38 -40.90
CA SER A 79 13.22 2.87 -41.57
C SER A 79 13.12 4.36 -41.95
N LEU A 80 12.00 4.78 -42.53
CA LEU A 80 11.76 6.20 -42.83
C LEU A 80 11.73 7.06 -41.56
N PHE A 81 11.06 6.59 -40.51
CA PHE A 81 11.00 7.28 -39.22
C PHE A 81 12.40 7.49 -38.65
N ILE A 82 13.28 6.48 -38.67
CA ILE A 82 14.64 6.59 -38.13
C ILE A 82 15.45 7.65 -38.89
N ARG A 83 15.43 7.61 -40.22
CA ARG A 83 16.12 8.61 -41.06
C ARG A 83 15.64 10.03 -40.74
N ALA A 84 14.33 10.20 -40.60
CA ALA A 84 13.72 11.50 -40.29
C ALA A 84 13.97 11.94 -38.83
N ASN A 85 13.92 11.00 -37.88
CA ASN A 85 14.07 11.26 -36.44
C ASN A 85 15.48 11.70 -36.08
N ARG A 86 16.50 11.13 -36.72
CA ARG A 86 17.89 11.62 -36.65
C ARG A 86 18.06 13.07 -37.12
N ARG A 87 17.06 13.62 -37.81
CA ARG A 87 17.00 15.01 -38.28
C ARG A 87 15.96 15.85 -37.53
N GLY A 88 15.44 15.34 -36.42
CA GLY A 88 14.53 16.05 -35.51
C GLY A 88 13.04 15.85 -35.77
N TYR A 89 12.65 15.03 -36.75
CA TYR A 89 11.23 14.76 -37.01
C TYR A 89 10.64 13.78 -35.97
N SER A 90 9.48 14.12 -35.44
CA SER A 90 8.79 13.32 -34.41
C SER A 90 7.53 12.65 -34.95
N ALA A 91 7.05 11.61 -34.26
CA ALA A 91 5.73 11.04 -34.49
C ALA A 91 4.78 11.43 -33.34
N ARG A 92 3.56 11.78 -33.72
CA ARG A 92 2.50 12.23 -32.81
C ARG A 92 1.32 11.26 -32.85
N LEU A 93 0.79 10.94 -31.68
CA LEU A 93 -0.42 10.12 -31.56
C LEU A 93 -1.67 10.98 -31.84
N CYS A 94 -2.64 10.43 -32.58
CA CYS A 94 -3.92 11.07 -32.80
C CYS A 94 -5.04 10.43 -31.97
N ASN A 95 -5.41 11.07 -30.85
CA ASN A 95 -6.46 10.57 -29.95
C ASN A 95 -7.90 10.79 -30.45
N ALA A 96 -8.08 11.11 -31.75
CA ALA A 96 -9.39 11.41 -32.35
C ALA A 96 -9.80 10.41 -33.43
N VAL A 97 -8.89 9.54 -33.89
CA VAL A 97 -9.14 8.60 -34.98
C VAL A 97 -8.67 7.21 -34.56
N PHE A 98 -9.55 6.23 -34.68
CA PHE A 98 -9.23 4.82 -34.45
C PHE A 98 -9.47 4.01 -35.72
N PHE A 99 -8.65 2.98 -35.91
CA PHE A 99 -8.79 2.04 -37.02
C PHE A 99 -9.06 0.65 -36.47
N PRO A 100 -10.20 0.02 -36.83
CA PRO A 100 -10.43 -1.37 -36.51
C PRO A 100 -9.50 -2.25 -37.35
N VAL A 101 -8.78 -3.16 -36.68
CA VAL A 101 -7.95 -4.16 -37.34
C VAL A 101 -8.71 -5.49 -37.28
N ALA A 102 -9.22 -5.96 -38.43
CA ALA A 102 -9.91 -7.25 -38.53
C ALA A 102 -8.90 -8.41 -38.53
N ASP A 103 -9.18 -9.45 -37.76
CA ASP A 103 -8.20 -10.46 -37.31
C ASP A 103 -7.87 -11.61 -38.32
N GLU A 104 -6.79 -12.33 -38.00
CA GLU A 104 -6.30 -13.66 -38.44
C GLU A 104 -5.16 -13.82 -39.49
N THR A 105 -4.96 -12.96 -40.51
CA THR A 105 -3.91 -13.22 -41.53
C THR A 105 -2.60 -12.44 -41.40
N CYS A 106 -2.47 -11.53 -40.43
CA CYS A 106 -1.15 -11.19 -39.91
C CYS A 106 -0.97 -12.01 -38.64
N GLY A 107 -0.53 -13.26 -38.80
CA GLY A 107 -0.33 -14.19 -37.69
C GLY A 107 0.37 -13.51 -36.51
N GLY A 108 0.01 -13.94 -35.30
CA GLY A 108 0.54 -13.49 -34.00
C GLY A 108 2.05 -13.70 -33.84
N VAL A 109 2.82 -13.12 -34.73
CA VAL A 109 4.19 -12.72 -34.49
C VAL A 109 4.01 -11.42 -33.73
N ALA A 110 4.37 -11.42 -32.43
CA ALA A 110 4.79 -10.18 -31.79
C ALA A 110 5.69 -9.49 -32.82
N ARG A 111 5.20 -8.43 -33.49
CA ARG A 111 5.89 -7.87 -34.66
C ARG A 111 7.30 -7.60 -34.19
N ALA A 112 8.25 -8.40 -34.67
CA ALA A 112 9.62 -8.29 -34.25
C ALA A 112 9.99 -6.85 -34.52
N VAL A 113 10.34 -6.11 -33.46
CA VAL A 113 10.78 -4.73 -33.62
C VAL A 113 11.81 -4.75 -34.73
N PRO A 114 11.56 -4.08 -35.87
CA PRO A 114 12.17 -4.43 -37.14
C PRO A 114 13.67 -4.54 -36.94
N ALA A 115 14.26 -5.73 -37.17
CA ALA A 115 15.69 -5.97 -37.00
C ALA A 115 16.46 -5.06 -37.96
N LEU A 116 16.90 -3.92 -37.44
CA LEU A 116 17.55 -2.88 -38.21
C LEU A 116 19.04 -2.95 -37.92
N GLU A 117 19.84 -3.25 -38.94
CA GLU A 117 21.29 -3.42 -38.81
C GLU A 117 22.02 -2.17 -38.25
N ARG A 118 21.37 -1.00 -38.21
CA ARG A 118 21.98 0.31 -37.87
C ARG A 118 21.08 1.28 -37.07
N ALA A 119 20.27 0.79 -36.12
CA ALA A 119 19.30 1.65 -35.42
C ALA A 119 19.25 1.46 -33.89
N SER A 120 20.40 1.58 -33.20
CA SER A 120 20.44 1.47 -31.73
C SER A 120 19.56 2.54 -31.04
N ASP A 121 19.47 3.74 -31.63
CA ASP A 121 18.64 4.86 -31.20
C ASP A 121 17.14 4.55 -31.21
N TYR A 122 16.68 3.81 -32.21
CA TYR A 122 15.27 3.41 -32.32
C TYR A 122 14.84 2.48 -31.18
N TYR A 123 15.63 1.44 -30.90
CA TYR A 123 15.32 0.50 -29.82
C TYR A 123 15.44 1.13 -28.44
N LYS A 124 16.43 2.01 -28.24
CA LYS A 124 16.57 2.81 -27.01
C LYS A 124 15.35 3.71 -26.81
N ALA A 125 14.85 4.33 -27.89
CA ALA A 125 13.65 5.16 -27.83
C ALA A 125 12.40 4.34 -27.49
N LEU A 126 12.22 3.16 -28.09
CA LEU A 126 11.12 2.24 -27.75
C LEU A 126 11.15 1.81 -26.29
N ASP A 127 12.31 1.37 -25.81
CA ASP A 127 12.49 0.96 -24.41
C ASP A 127 12.17 2.13 -23.46
N GLY A 128 12.73 3.31 -23.74
CA GLY A 128 12.46 4.53 -22.99
C GLY A 128 10.98 4.92 -22.96
N GLN A 129 10.26 4.75 -24.09
CA GLN A 129 8.84 5.08 -24.20
C GLN A 129 7.94 4.24 -23.28
N THR A 130 8.30 2.98 -23.01
CA THR A 130 7.55 2.12 -22.08
C THR A 130 7.53 2.69 -20.65
N THR A 131 8.52 3.51 -20.31
CA THR A 131 8.65 4.09 -18.98
C THR A 131 7.96 5.45 -18.84
N GLN A 132 7.54 6.07 -19.95
CA GLN A 132 6.91 7.39 -19.94
C GLN A 132 5.59 7.41 -19.16
N PRO A 133 5.27 8.49 -18.43
CA PRO A 133 4.03 8.63 -17.66
C PRO A 133 2.78 8.41 -18.49
N GLU A 134 2.73 8.95 -19.71
CA GLU A 134 1.61 8.86 -20.65
C GLU A 134 1.35 7.41 -21.10
N THR A 135 2.40 6.66 -21.45
CA THR A 135 2.28 5.24 -21.86
C THR A 135 1.77 4.40 -20.69
N ARG A 136 2.25 4.66 -19.47
CA ARG A 136 1.78 3.99 -18.25
C ARG A 136 0.32 4.35 -17.96
N LEU A 137 -0.04 5.63 -18.08
CA LEU A 137 -1.42 6.09 -17.89
C LEU A 137 -2.37 5.37 -18.84
N GLU A 138 -2.01 5.26 -20.12
CA GLU A 138 -2.79 4.52 -21.11
C GLU A 138 -3.01 3.07 -20.70
N ALA A 139 -1.97 2.38 -20.22
CA ALA A 139 -2.07 1.00 -19.76
C ALA A 139 -3.00 0.87 -18.54
N LEU A 140 -2.88 1.77 -17.56
CA LEU A 140 -3.76 1.81 -16.38
C LEU A 140 -5.23 2.10 -16.74
N LEU A 141 -5.47 3.02 -17.66
CA LEU A 141 -6.81 3.33 -18.16
C LEU A 141 -7.40 2.14 -18.95
N THR A 142 -6.59 1.48 -19.77
CA THR A 142 -6.99 0.28 -20.50
C THR A 142 -7.44 -0.80 -19.53
N GLN A 143 -6.62 -1.11 -18.52
CA GLN A 143 -6.96 -2.06 -17.47
C GLN A 143 -8.29 -1.71 -16.79
N ARG A 144 -8.51 -0.43 -16.50
CA ARG A 144 -9.70 0.06 -15.81
C ARG A 144 -10.98 -0.07 -16.63
N PHE A 145 -10.94 0.27 -17.91
CA PHE A 145 -12.13 0.31 -18.77
C PHE A 145 -12.46 -1.03 -19.41
N LEU A 146 -11.58 -2.03 -19.29
CA LEU A 146 -11.87 -3.39 -19.68
C LEU A 146 -13.22 -3.85 -19.08
N PRO A 147 -14.13 -4.43 -19.90
CA PRO A 147 -15.36 -5.00 -19.38
C PRO A 147 -15.01 -6.23 -18.54
N LYS A 148 -15.41 -6.23 -17.26
CA LYS A 148 -15.11 -7.31 -16.32
C LYS A 148 -16.34 -7.61 -15.47
N GLU A 149 -16.51 -8.89 -15.14
CA GLU A 149 -17.49 -9.34 -14.14
C GLU A 149 -17.02 -9.01 -12.71
N ARG A 150 -15.70 -9.03 -12.48
CA ARG A 150 -15.06 -8.73 -11.20
C ARG A 150 -13.87 -7.79 -11.38
N ARG A 151 -13.62 -6.94 -10.38
CA ARG A 151 -12.48 -6.02 -10.35
C ARG A 151 -11.27 -6.68 -9.68
N ASP A 152 -10.11 -6.60 -10.30
CA ASP A 152 -8.86 -7.08 -9.71
C ASP A 152 -8.36 -6.05 -8.68
N VAL A 153 -8.32 -6.42 -7.39
CA VAL A 153 -7.86 -5.54 -6.31
C VAL A 153 -6.61 -6.10 -5.67
N LEU A 154 -5.51 -5.34 -5.79
CA LEU A 154 -4.23 -5.70 -5.16
C LEU A 154 -4.20 -5.21 -3.72
N PHE A 155 -4.04 -6.13 -2.78
CA PHE A 155 -3.72 -5.84 -1.39
C PHE A 155 -2.21 -6.00 -1.19
N ASP A 156 -1.46 -4.90 -1.14
CA ASP A 156 -0.03 -4.91 -0.84
C ASP A 156 0.17 -5.12 0.66
N ILE A 157 0.63 -6.32 1.00
CA ILE A 157 0.96 -6.74 2.36
C ILE A 157 2.43 -7.14 2.48
N ARG A 158 3.32 -6.62 1.61
CA ARG A 158 4.76 -6.92 1.67
C ARG A 158 5.43 -6.49 2.98
N ASN A 159 4.82 -5.54 3.70
CA ASN A 159 5.27 -5.09 5.03
C ASN A 159 4.81 -6.03 6.17
N LEU A 160 4.08 -7.11 5.86
CA LEU A 160 3.81 -8.19 6.82
C LEU A 160 5.14 -8.86 7.17
N ALA A 161 5.64 -8.64 8.39
CA ALA A 161 6.85 -9.29 8.86
C ALA A 161 6.59 -10.77 9.23
N PRO A 162 7.61 -11.65 9.12
CA PRO A 162 7.55 -13.02 9.64
C PRO A 162 7.70 -13.01 11.18
N GLY A 163 6.69 -12.49 11.87
CA GLY A 163 6.65 -12.36 13.32
C GLY A 163 5.28 -11.90 13.83
N TYR A 164 5.05 -12.03 15.13
CA TYR A 164 3.78 -11.69 15.77
C TYR A 164 3.85 -10.29 16.38
N ASN A 165 3.32 -9.31 15.66
CA ASN A 165 3.23 -7.91 16.09
C ASN A 165 1.88 -7.29 15.69
N GLY A 166 1.61 -6.07 16.16
CA GLY A 166 0.32 -5.41 15.92
C GLY A 166 -0.01 -5.19 14.44
N THR A 167 0.99 -4.87 13.60
CA THR A 167 0.81 -4.75 12.15
C THR A 167 0.42 -6.09 11.53
N ALA A 168 1.08 -7.17 11.93
CA ALA A 168 0.76 -8.51 11.46
C ALA A 168 -0.67 -8.91 11.88
N GLN A 169 -1.04 -8.68 13.13
CA GLN A 169 -2.40 -8.96 13.63
C GLN A 169 -3.46 -8.15 12.87
N HIS A 170 -3.21 -6.86 12.60
CA HIS A 170 -4.10 -6.02 11.79
C HIS A 170 -4.31 -6.59 10.39
N ILE A 171 -3.23 -6.89 9.67
CA ILE A 171 -3.30 -7.43 8.31
C ILE A 171 -4.02 -8.78 8.29
N LEU A 172 -3.57 -9.73 9.12
CA LEU A 172 -4.08 -11.11 9.14
C LEU A 172 -5.56 -11.19 9.54
N SER A 173 -6.02 -10.30 10.42
CA SER A 173 -7.42 -10.27 10.83
C SER A 173 -8.36 -9.76 9.73
N LEU A 174 -7.85 -8.99 8.76
CA LEU A 174 -8.65 -8.47 7.63
C LEU A 174 -8.76 -9.45 6.46
N LEU A 175 -7.72 -10.24 6.18
CA LEU A 175 -7.67 -11.16 5.04
C LEU A 175 -8.91 -12.07 4.89
N PRO A 176 -9.40 -12.78 5.93
CA PRO A 176 -10.55 -13.67 5.78
C PRO A 176 -11.83 -12.91 5.41
N HIS A 177 -11.95 -11.64 5.83
CA HIS A 177 -13.09 -10.81 5.51
C HIS A 177 -13.04 -10.28 4.07
N PHE A 178 -11.87 -9.95 3.53
CA PHE A 178 -11.75 -9.60 2.10
C PHE A 178 -12.14 -10.77 1.20
N VAL A 179 -11.71 -11.99 1.54
CA VAL A 179 -12.10 -13.20 0.81
C VAL A 179 -13.61 -13.45 0.95
N GLY A 180 -14.15 -13.37 2.17
CA GLY A 180 -15.57 -13.60 2.43
C GLY A 180 -16.52 -12.56 1.81
N LEU A 181 -16.04 -11.34 1.57
CA LEU A 181 -16.80 -10.24 0.96
C LEU A 181 -16.57 -10.10 -0.55
N ALA A 182 -15.67 -10.90 -1.14
CA ALA A 182 -15.23 -10.74 -2.52
C ALA A 182 -16.38 -10.79 -3.53
N GLU A 183 -17.31 -11.73 -3.37
CA GLU A 183 -18.48 -11.87 -4.24
C GLU A 183 -19.45 -10.68 -4.10
N GLN A 184 -19.73 -10.26 -2.86
CA GLN A 184 -20.64 -9.15 -2.58
C GLN A 184 -20.16 -7.83 -3.21
N TYR A 185 -18.86 -7.60 -3.22
CA TYR A 185 -18.25 -6.39 -3.80
C TYR A 185 -17.82 -6.57 -5.26
N ALA A 186 -18.08 -7.74 -5.86
CA ALA A 186 -17.63 -8.09 -7.21
C ALA A 186 -16.14 -7.83 -7.44
N ILE A 187 -15.29 -8.30 -6.51
CA ILE A 187 -13.83 -8.17 -6.58
C ILE A 187 -13.14 -9.53 -6.64
N TRP A 188 -11.93 -9.54 -7.17
CA TRP A 188 -10.94 -10.59 -7.02
C TRP A 188 -9.78 -10.07 -6.16
N PRO A 189 -9.67 -10.48 -4.89
CA PRO A 189 -8.59 -10.02 -4.02
C PRO A 189 -7.27 -10.71 -4.36
N CYS A 190 -6.19 -9.93 -4.47
CA CYS A 190 -4.84 -10.42 -4.72
C CYS A 190 -3.90 -9.94 -3.61
N PHE A 191 -3.38 -10.84 -2.78
CA PHE A 191 -2.49 -10.53 -1.66
C PHE A 191 -1.03 -10.60 -2.10
N TRP A 192 -0.39 -9.44 -2.28
CA TRP A 192 1.03 -9.37 -2.59
C TRP A 192 1.86 -9.47 -1.32
N VAL A 193 2.57 -10.59 -1.16
CA VAL A 193 3.26 -10.94 0.07
C VAL A 193 4.64 -11.54 -0.20
N LEU A 194 5.61 -11.19 0.63
CA LEU A 194 6.95 -11.76 0.55
C LEU A 194 6.93 -13.27 0.91
N PRO A 195 7.68 -14.13 0.20
CA PRO A 195 7.65 -15.58 0.42
C PRO A 195 7.90 -16.00 1.87
N GLN A 196 8.88 -15.37 2.54
CA GLN A 196 9.21 -15.67 3.94
C GLN A 196 8.05 -15.39 4.90
N SER A 197 7.29 -14.31 4.65
CA SER A 197 6.16 -13.93 5.48
C SER A 197 4.96 -14.83 5.23
N ALA A 198 4.72 -15.19 3.96
CA ALA A 198 3.67 -16.14 3.60
C ALA A 198 3.91 -17.52 4.22
N ALA A 199 5.15 -18.01 4.20
CA ALA A 199 5.54 -19.26 4.82
C ALA A 199 5.37 -19.23 6.34
N PHE A 200 5.85 -18.15 7.01
CA PHE A 200 5.76 -18.01 8.47
C PHE A 200 4.30 -18.04 8.97
N HIS A 201 3.40 -17.33 8.29
CA HIS A 201 1.99 -17.24 8.67
C HIS A 201 1.11 -18.32 8.02
N ASN A 202 1.71 -19.32 7.35
CA ASN A 202 1.02 -20.41 6.65
C ASN A 202 -0.07 -19.92 5.66
N LEU A 203 0.16 -18.78 5.00
CA LEU A 203 -0.84 -18.15 4.13
C LEU A 203 -1.16 -18.99 2.90
N ALA A 204 -0.21 -19.77 2.39
CA ALA A 204 -0.41 -20.62 1.22
C ALA A 204 -1.45 -21.71 1.47
N ALA A 205 -1.59 -22.20 2.71
CA ALA A 205 -2.63 -23.15 3.08
C ALA A 205 -4.00 -22.48 3.26
N LEU A 206 -4.01 -21.22 3.70
CA LEU A 206 -5.25 -20.48 3.99
C LEU A 206 -5.87 -19.84 2.74
N TYR A 207 -5.03 -19.33 1.83
CA TYR A 207 -5.45 -18.48 0.70
C TYR A 207 -4.71 -18.82 -0.61
N PRO A 208 -4.60 -20.10 -1.01
CA PRO A 208 -3.73 -20.53 -2.12
C PRO A 208 -3.99 -19.81 -3.45
N GLU A 209 -5.25 -19.45 -3.73
CA GLU A 209 -5.67 -18.84 -4.99
C GLU A 209 -5.47 -17.32 -5.04
N PHE A 210 -5.25 -16.68 -3.88
CA PHE A 210 -5.21 -15.22 -3.76
C PHE A 210 -3.79 -14.69 -3.52
N LEU A 211 -2.79 -15.55 -3.27
CA LEU A 211 -1.42 -15.10 -3.00
C LEU A 211 -0.65 -14.81 -4.27
N VAL A 212 0.13 -13.73 -4.21
CA VAL A 212 1.14 -13.40 -5.22
C VAL A 212 2.45 -13.04 -4.53
N HIS A 213 3.55 -13.62 -5.01
CA HIS A 213 4.90 -13.34 -4.53
C HIS A 213 5.65 -12.35 -5.43
N GLU A 214 5.49 -12.54 -6.73
CA GLU A 214 6.12 -11.71 -7.76
C GLU A 214 5.05 -11.25 -8.74
N LEU A 215 5.10 -9.96 -9.09
CA LEU A 215 4.21 -9.39 -10.07
C LEU A 215 5.01 -9.06 -11.33
N PRO A 216 4.74 -9.73 -12.47
CA PRO A 216 5.27 -9.35 -13.77
C PRO A 216 5.08 -7.86 -14.02
N GLY A 217 6.02 -7.16 -14.67
CA GLY A 217 5.99 -5.70 -14.81
C GLY A 217 4.72 -5.14 -15.45
N ASP A 218 4.07 -5.94 -16.29
CA ASP A 218 2.86 -5.67 -17.05
C ASP A 218 1.54 -6.03 -16.32
N ARG A 219 1.59 -6.68 -15.14
CA ARG A 219 0.37 -7.02 -14.39
C ARG A 219 -0.23 -5.77 -13.71
N LEU A 220 -1.42 -5.36 -14.14
CA LEU A 220 -2.15 -4.18 -13.64
C LEU A 220 -3.42 -4.56 -12.86
N PHE A 221 -3.92 -3.63 -12.05
CA PHE A 221 -5.04 -3.82 -11.14
C PHE A 221 -6.01 -2.63 -11.19
N ASP A 222 -7.29 -2.89 -10.94
CA ASP A 222 -8.32 -1.85 -10.90
C ASP A 222 -8.09 -0.90 -9.72
N ALA A 223 -7.72 -1.45 -8.57
CA ALA A 223 -7.32 -0.71 -7.37
C ALA A 223 -6.16 -1.41 -6.65
N CYS A 224 -5.33 -0.63 -5.98
CA CYS A 224 -4.32 -1.11 -5.06
C CYS A 224 -4.54 -0.54 -3.66
N VAL A 225 -4.52 -1.40 -2.64
CA VAL A 225 -4.68 -1.06 -1.23
C VAL A 225 -3.47 -1.55 -0.45
N ARG A 226 -2.79 -0.67 0.28
CA ARG A 226 -1.76 -1.08 1.24
C ARG A 226 -2.34 -1.09 2.65
N LEU A 227 -2.26 -2.22 3.34
CA LEU A 227 -2.86 -2.42 4.68
C LEU A 227 -1.95 -1.97 5.85
N SER A 228 -0.90 -1.20 5.54
CA SER A 228 0.04 -0.61 6.50
C SER A 228 0.60 0.71 5.95
N GLN A 229 1.25 1.53 6.79
CA GLN A 229 1.97 2.70 6.28
C GLN A 229 3.09 2.32 5.31
N PRO A 230 3.34 3.13 4.26
CA PRO A 230 4.47 2.96 3.37
C PRO A 230 5.76 3.49 4.02
N TRP A 231 6.88 2.80 3.78
CA TRP A 231 8.19 3.14 4.35
C TRP A 231 9.19 3.68 3.32
N SER A 232 8.85 3.65 2.04
CA SER A 232 9.77 4.05 0.97
C SER A 232 9.04 4.66 -0.23
N PHE A 233 9.78 5.41 -1.05
CA PHE A 233 9.28 5.87 -2.34
C PHE A 233 9.00 4.70 -3.29
N SER A 234 9.82 3.64 -3.24
CA SER A 234 9.63 2.43 -4.04
C SER A 234 8.27 1.80 -3.76
N GLU A 235 7.83 1.72 -2.51
CA GLU A 235 6.51 1.21 -2.13
C GLU A 235 5.35 2.02 -2.72
N LEU A 236 5.47 3.36 -2.75
CA LEU A 236 4.48 4.24 -3.37
C LEU A 236 4.49 4.10 -4.89
N ARG A 237 5.68 4.08 -5.49
CA ARG A 237 5.93 3.94 -6.93
C ARG A 237 5.37 2.62 -7.47
N ASP A 238 5.72 1.51 -6.82
CA ASP A 238 5.26 0.18 -7.22
C ASP A 238 3.73 0.16 -7.30
N GLN A 239 3.04 0.77 -6.33
CA GLN A 239 1.59 0.85 -6.33
C GLN A 239 1.06 1.80 -7.43
N ALA A 240 1.71 2.96 -7.64
CA ALA A 240 1.38 3.92 -8.70
C ALA A 240 1.50 3.34 -10.11
N TYR A 241 2.44 2.42 -10.32
CA TYR A 241 2.65 1.76 -11.60
C TYR A 241 1.71 0.57 -11.85
N ARG A 242 0.91 0.19 -10.84
CA ARG A 242 0.01 -0.97 -10.91
C ARG A 242 -1.45 -0.59 -11.05
N SER A 243 -1.84 0.60 -10.58
CA SER A 243 -3.24 1.00 -10.58
C SER A 243 -3.44 2.51 -10.68
N SER A 244 -4.58 2.88 -11.27
CA SER A 244 -5.08 4.27 -11.26
C SER A 244 -5.62 4.68 -9.89
N VAL A 245 -5.99 3.74 -9.01
CA VAL A 245 -6.53 3.98 -7.68
C VAL A 245 -5.62 3.39 -6.60
N ASN A 246 -5.04 4.26 -5.77
CA ASN A 246 -4.11 3.88 -4.72
C ASN A 246 -4.60 4.32 -3.33
N ILE A 247 -4.82 3.33 -2.47
CA ILE A 247 -5.26 3.52 -1.08
C ILE A 247 -4.19 3.02 -0.13
N TYR A 248 -3.99 3.72 1.00
CA TYR A 248 -2.96 3.38 1.98
C TYR A 248 -3.48 3.52 3.40
N ALA A 249 -3.16 2.54 4.25
CA ALA A 249 -3.39 2.63 5.69
C ALA A 249 -2.26 3.37 6.39
N VAL A 250 -2.62 4.21 7.37
CA VAL A 250 -1.71 4.85 8.30
C VAL A 250 -2.09 4.36 9.70
N LEU A 251 -1.27 3.47 10.26
CA LEU A 251 -1.57 2.87 11.56
C LEU A 251 -1.31 3.87 12.69
N ASP A 252 -0.18 4.57 12.64
CA ASP A 252 0.20 5.57 13.62
C ASP A 252 1.18 6.60 13.02
N THR A 253 1.44 7.68 13.75
CA THR A 253 2.37 8.76 13.32
C THR A 253 3.45 9.05 14.36
N ILE A 254 3.87 8.06 15.15
CA ILE A 254 4.73 8.27 16.33
C ILE A 254 6.06 8.94 15.99
N ALA A 255 6.60 8.67 14.80
CA ALA A 255 7.89 9.19 14.34
C ALA A 255 7.95 10.72 14.23
N TRP A 256 6.81 11.42 14.21
CA TRP A 256 6.77 12.89 14.21
C TRP A 256 6.71 13.51 15.60
N ASP A 257 6.33 12.74 16.62
CA ASP A 257 6.27 13.21 18.02
C ASP A 257 7.47 12.71 18.83
N CYS A 258 8.04 11.57 18.46
CA CYS A 258 9.21 10.98 19.10
C CYS A 258 10.44 11.08 18.19
N HIS A 259 11.19 12.17 18.30
CA HIS A 259 12.35 12.44 17.44
C HIS A 259 13.43 11.34 17.45
N TYR A 260 13.58 10.58 18.53
CA TYR A 260 14.58 9.52 18.63
C TYR A 260 14.23 8.27 17.78
N VAL A 261 12.97 8.10 17.37
CA VAL A 261 12.52 7.07 16.41
C VAL A 261 12.23 7.66 15.03
N ARG A 262 12.50 8.96 14.82
CA ARG A 262 12.23 9.63 13.55
C ARG A 262 13.18 9.10 12.49
N MET A 263 12.62 8.76 11.34
CA MET A 263 13.37 8.37 10.14
C MET A 263 13.30 9.53 9.14
N PRO A 264 14.40 10.28 8.89
CA PRO A 264 14.35 11.51 8.10
C PRO A 264 13.76 11.35 6.70
N HIS A 265 14.04 10.21 6.03
CA HIS A 265 13.57 9.95 4.67
C HIS A 265 12.03 9.80 4.57
N LEU A 266 11.35 9.39 5.65
CA LEU A 266 9.89 9.22 5.66
C LEU A 266 9.12 10.53 5.48
N ASP A 267 9.74 11.69 5.75
CA ASP A 267 9.10 12.99 5.56
C ASP A 267 8.72 13.21 4.09
N GLY A 268 9.64 12.90 3.17
CA GLY A 268 9.37 12.96 1.73
C GLY A 268 8.34 11.91 1.28
N VAL A 269 8.43 10.69 1.82
CA VAL A 269 7.49 9.60 1.51
C VAL A 269 6.08 9.99 1.92
N TRP A 270 5.87 10.46 3.15
CA TRP A 270 4.52 10.72 3.67
C TRP A 270 3.92 12.03 3.15
N ARG A 271 4.74 13.02 2.77
CA ARG A 271 4.25 14.18 2.00
C ARG A 271 3.75 13.76 0.63
N SER A 272 4.51 12.92 -0.08
CA SER A 272 4.11 12.41 -1.39
C SER A 272 2.88 11.51 -1.31
N LEU A 273 2.79 10.68 -0.26
CA LEU A 273 1.59 9.92 0.08
C LEU A 273 0.38 10.85 0.24
N ALA A 274 0.51 11.90 1.06
CA ALA A 274 -0.57 12.83 1.33
C ALA A 274 -1.02 13.63 0.09
N GLU A 275 -0.11 13.88 -0.84
CA GLU A 275 -0.40 14.60 -2.09
C GLU A 275 -1.06 13.71 -3.15
N PHE A 276 -0.61 12.45 -3.27
CA PHE A 276 -0.94 11.60 -4.41
C PHE A 276 -1.82 10.38 -4.10
N ALA A 277 -2.15 10.09 -2.85
CA ALA A 277 -3.10 9.02 -2.52
C ALA A 277 -4.51 9.35 -3.02
N ASP A 278 -5.26 8.32 -3.43
CA ASP A 278 -6.68 8.44 -3.77
C ASP A 278 -7.55 8.30 -2.51
N GLY A 279 -7.12 7.43 -1.58
CA GLY A 279 -7.73 7.26 -0.27
C GLY A 279 -6.74 6.94 0.84
N LEU A 280 -7.07 7.36 2.06
CA LEU A 280 -6.28 7.14 3.26
C LEU A 280 -7.13 6.45 4.33
N LEU A 281 -6.61 5.35 4.86
CA LEU A 281 -7.24 4.55 5.91
C LEU A 281 -6.53 4.81 7.24
N TYR A 282 -7.28 4.88 8.33
CA TYR A 282 -6.74 5.06 9.68
C TYR A 282 -7.36 4.07 10.64
N ILE A 283 -6.58 3.52 11.55
CA ILE A 283 -7.08 2.58 12.58
C ILE A 283 -7.72 3.27 13.78
N SER A 284 -7.66 4.60 13.84
CA SER A 284 -8.34 5.44 14.83
C SER A 284 -8.54 6.86 14.32
N ASP A 285 -9.52 7.58 14.87
CA ASP A 285 -9.73 9.00 14.55
C ASP A 285 -8.60 9.85 15.12
N PHE A 286 -8.02 9.44 16.26
CA PHE A 286 -6.76 9.96 16.78
C PHE A 286 -5.65 9.93 15.72
N SER A 287 -5.35 8.77 15.12
CA SER A 287 -4.33 8.64 14.06
C SER A 287 -4.66 9.51 12.85
N ARG A 288 -5.94 9.58 12.43
CA ARG A 288 -6.39 10.46 11.33
C ARG A 288 -6.12 11.93 11.62
N LYS A 289 -6.58 12.45 12.77
CA LYS A 289 -6.38 13.86 13.18
C LYS A 289 -4.90 14.20 13.23
N ARG A 290 -4.09 13.29 13.80
CA ARG A 290 -2.65 13.41 13.90
C ARG A 290 -1.97 13.46 12.53
N PHE A 291 -2.31 12.56 11.61
CA PHE A 291 -1.76 12.59 10.26
C PHE A 291 -2.17 13.86 9.51
N ASN A 292 -3.44 14.22 9.53
CA ASN A 292 -3.97 15.36 8.77
C ASN A 292 -3.46 16.71 9.29
N SER A 293 -3.11 16.79 10.56
CA SER A 293 -2.43 17.97 11.13
C SER A 293 -1.00 18.11 10.64
N ARG A 294 -0.30 17.01 10.37
CA ARG A 294 1.11 17.00 9.95
C ARG A 294 1.26 17.13 8.44
N PHE A 295 0.30 16.57 7.69
CA PHE A 295 0.27 16.57 6.24
C PHE A 295 -1.06 17.11 5.74
N PRO A 296 -1.28 18.43 5.71
CA PRO A 296 -2.56 19.01 5.34
C PRO A 296 -3.08 18.60 3.95
N ALA A 297 -2.18 18.28 3.01
CA ALA A 297 -2.52 17.81 1.67
C ALA A 297 -3.38 16.52 1.68
N SER A 298 -3.23 15.68 2.72
CA SER A 298 -4.01 14.45 2.91
C SER A 298 -5.52 14.67 2.92
N LYS A 299 -5.98 15.89 3.24
CA LYS A 299 -7.40 16.27 3.24
C LYS A 299 -8.00 16.36 1.83
N HIS A 300 -7.17 16.36 0.78
CA HIS A 300 -7.62 16.31 -0.61
C HIS A 300 -7.95 14.89 -1.08
N ALA A 301 -7.50 13.87 -0.36
CA ALA A 301 -7.89 12.48 -0.56
C ALA A 301 -9.08 12.14 0.34
N GLU A 302 -9.81 11.08 -0.01
CA GLU A 302 -10.85 10.58 0.88
C GLU A 302 -10.21 9.93 2.13
N ASN A 303 -10.70 10.28 3.32
CA ASN A 303 -10.16 9.81 4.59
C ASN A 303 -11.20 8.93 5.29
N VAL A 304 -10.85 7.67 5.58
CA VAL A 304 -11.74 6.72 6.25
C VAL A 304 -11.07 6.19 7.50
N VAL A 305 -11.81 6.17 8.62
CA VAL A 305 -11.34 5.53 9.86
C VAL A 305 -11.88 4.10 9.87
N ALA A 306 -11.06 3.16 9.41
CA ALA A 306 -11.33 1.73 9.46
C ALA A 306 -10.67 1.18 10.72
N TYR A 307 -11.43 1.16 11.82
CA TYR A 307 -10.92 0.75 13.12
C TYR A 307 -10.42 -0.71 13.11
N CYS A 308 -9.48 -1.02 13.99
CA CYS A 308 -9.30 -2.39 14.43
C CYS A 308 -10.54 -2.86 15.21
N SER A 309 -10.76 -4.16 15.34
CA SER A 309 -11.91 -4.68 16.08
C SER A 309 -11.97 -4.15 17.51
N MET A 310 -13.16 -3.73 17.92
CA MET A 310 -13.52 -3.38 19.28
C MET A 310 -14.38 -4.47 19.94
N ASN A 311 -14.42 -5.66 19.34
CA ASN A 311 -15.15 -6.83 19.82
C ASN A 311 -14.17 -7.80 20.50
N PRO A 312 -14.01 -7.78 21.84
CA PRO A 312 -13.01 -8.59 22.53
C PRO A 312 -13.04 -10.11 22.18
N PRO A 313 -14.22 -10.75 21.99
CA PRO A 313 -14.29 -12.13 21.52
C PRO A 313 -13.50 -12.46 20.23
N GLU A 314 -13.32 -11.52 19.30
CA GLU A 314 -12.55 -11.77 18.06
C GLU A 314 -11.05 -11.99 18.35
N TYR A 315 -10.57 -11.51 19.50
CA TYR A 315 -9.19 -11.70 19.96
C TYR A 315 -8.96 -13.07 20.62
N LEU A 316 -10.03 -13.86 20.85
CA LEU A 316 -9.95 -15.23 21.35
C LEU A 316 -9.87 -16.28 20.24
N ALA A 317 -10.31 -15.94 19.01
CA ALA A 317 -10.55 -16.92 17.93
C ALA A 317 -9.26 -17.64 17.49
N GLY A 318 -8.09 -17.02 17.61
CA GLY A 318 -6.78 -17.67 17.40
C GLY A 318 -6.31 -18.55 18.56
N SER A 319 -6.96 -18.46 19.72
CA SER A 319 -6.59 -19.15 20.98
C SER A 319 -7.53 -20.31 21.34
N GLN A 320 -8.62 -20.51 20.59
CA GLN A 320 -9.68 -21.47 20.91
C GLN A 320 -9.31 -22.95 20.66
N GLN A 321 -8.23 -23.25 19.93
CA GLN A 321 -7.78 -24.64 19.79
C GLN A 321 -7.23 -25.25 21.09
N VAL A 322 -7.05 -24.47 22.15
CA VAL A 322 -6.48 -24.94 23.42
C VAL A 322 -7.24 -24.35 24.62
N LEU A 323 -8.50 -24.77 24.78
CA LEU A 323 -9.15 -24.76 26.10
C LEU A 323 -8.52 -25.87 26.97
N LEU A 324 -7.27 -25.66 27.39
CA LEU A 324 -6.76 -26.40 28.55
C LEU A 324 -7.52 -25.92 29.80
N PRO A 325 -7.87 -26.83 30.73
CA PRO A 325 -8.37 -26.45 32.03
C PRO A 325 -7.43 -25.42 32.67
N ALA A 326 -7.96 -24.51 33.49
CA ALA A 326 -7.12 -23.72 34.39
C ALA A 326 -6.18 -24.70 35.11
N ALA A 327 -4.86 -24.47 35.05
CA ALA A 327 -3.93 -25.29 35.80
C ALA A 327 -4.35 -25.24 37.27
N GLU A 328 -4.78 -26.38 37.82
CA GLU A 328 -5.14 -26.51 39.22
C GLU A 328 -3.88 -26.24 40.06
N GLY A 329 -3.94 -25.14 40.78
CA GLY A 329 -2.85 -24.61 41.60
C GLY A 329 -2.98 -23.10 41.62
N GLU A 330 -3.33 -22.53 42.78
CA GLU A 330 -3.40 -21.08 42.99
C GLU A 330 -2.05 -20.43 42.66
N GLN A 331 -1.84 -20.08 41.40
CA GLN A 331 -0.73 -19.23 41.02
C GLN A 331 -0.98 -17.87 41.69
N ALA A 332 -0.08 -17.47 42.59
CA ALA A 332 -0.15 -16.16 43.26
C ALA A 332 -0.48 -15.03 42.27
N PRO A 333 -1.40 -14.11 42.60
CA PRO A 333 -1.87 -13.08 41.69
C PRO A 333 -0.71 -12.27 41.10
N TYR A 334 -0.78 -11.99 39.81
CA TYR A 334 0.21 -11.13 39.15
C TYR A 334 -0.44 -10.01 38.34
N ILE A 335 0.30 -8.91 38.22
CA ILE A 335 -0.01 -7.79 37.34
C ILE A 335 0.71 -8.05 36.01
N LEU A 336 0.00 -7.93 34.90
CA LEU A 336 0.61 -7.98 33.58
C LEU A 336 0.88 -6.56 33.09
N VAL A 337 2.09 -6.26 32.65
CA VAL A 337 2.44 -4.97 32.02
C VAL A 337 2.86 -5.25 30.57
N CYS A 338 2.28 -4.53 29.61
CA CYS A 338 2.59 -4.71 28.19
C CYS A 338 3.20 -3.45 27.59
N GLY A 339 4.39 -3.58 27.00
CA GLY A 339 5.08 -2.49 26.30
C GLY A 339 6.51 -2.89 25.96
N ASN A 340 7.04 -2.48 24.80
CA ASN A 340 8.43 -2.77 24.44
C ASN A 340 9.41 -1.76 25.06
N SER A 341 10.71 -1.88 24.74
CA SER A 341 11.78 -1.08 25.33
C SER A 341 11.83 0.39 24.88
N TYR A 342 10.95 0.81 23.97
CA TYR A 342 10.88 2.20 23.53
C TYR A 342 10.39 3.13 24.65
N TYR A 343 11.02 4.29 24.77
CA TYR A 343 10.73 5.27 25.82
C TYR A 343 9.25 5.69 25.87
N HIS A 344 8.62 5.90 24.71
CA HIS A 344 7.21 6.28 24.63
C HIS A 344 6.23 5.18 25.09
N LYS A 345 6.69 3.95 25.35
CA LYS A 345 5.86 2.90 25.98
C LYS A 345 5.79 3.03 27.49
N GLY A 346 6.60 3.90 28.13
CA GLY A 346 6.53 4.18 29.57
C GLY A 346 6.80 2.98 30.48
N LEU A 347 7.45 1.93 29.94
CA LEU A 347 7.54 0.63 30.58
C LEU A 347 8.38 0.67 31.88
N ASN A 348 9.57 1.30 31.83
CA ASN A 348 10.51 1.28 32.94
C ASN A 348 9.98 2.07 34.15
N GLU A 349 9.42 3.26 33.90
CA GLU A 349 8.85 4.13 34.92
C GLU A 349 7.67 3.46 35.63
N THR A 350 6.78 2.85 34.84
CA THR A 350 5.58 2.17 35.35
C THR A 350 5.96 0.94 36.17
N VAL A 351 6.88 0.09 35.69
CA VAL A 351 7.31 -1.10 36.42
C VAL A 351 8.00 -0.72 37.73
N HIS A 352 8.82 0.34 37.74
CA HIS A 352 9.43 0.85 38.97
C HIS A 352 8.35 1.25 39.99
N ALA A 353 7.36 2.05 39.60
CA ALA A 353 6.28 2.47 40.48
C ALA A 353 5.48 1.28 41.03
N LEU A 354 5.15 0.29 40.17
CA LEU A 354 4.42 -0.91 40.57
C LEU A 354 5.22 -1.81 41.51
N SER A 355 6.51 -2.04 41.23
CA SER A 355 7.38 -2.88 42.05
C SER A 355 7.56 -2.26 43.45
N ALA A 356 7.73 -0.94 43.53
CA ALA A 356 7.83 -0.22 44.79
C ALA A 356 6.50 -0.19 45.56
N GLY A 357 5.37 0.00 44.87
CA GLY A 357 4.04 0.07 45.50
C GLY A 357 3.49 -1.30 45.93
N PHE A 358 3.94 -2.39 45.30
CA PHE A 358 3.46 -3.75 45.54
C PHE A 358 4.61 -4.78 45.63
N PRO A 359 5.51 -4.67 46.62
CA PRO A 359 6.74 -5.47 46.68
C PRO A 359 6.50 -6.97 46.82
N SER A 360 5.33 -7.41 47.29
CA SER A 360 4.96 -8.82 47.45
C SER A 360 4.12 -9.39 46.30
N VAL A 361 3.72 -8.56 45.33
CA VAL A 361 2.90 -9.00 44.18
C VAL A 361 3.82 -9.30 43.01
N ARG A 362 3.55 -10.40 42.31
CA ARG A 362 4.30 -10.76 41.10
C ARG A 362 3.92 -9.82 39.95
N ILE A 363 4.88 -9.42 39.15
CA ILE A 363 4.67 -8.59 37.96
C ILE A 363 5.25 -9.34 36.77
N LYS A 364 4.44 -9.57 35.73
CA LYS A 364 4.92 -10.10 34.46
C LYS A 364 4.95 -8.97 33.44
N VAL A 365 6.03 -8.89 32.69
CA VAL A 365 6.25 -7.82 31.70
C VAL A 365 6.42 -8.43 30.33
N ILE A 366 5.56 -8.06 29.38
CA ILE A 366 5.75 -8.39 27.97
C ILE A 366 6.59 -7.27 27.35
N GLY A 367 7.89 -7.53 27.20
CA GLY A 367 8.89 -6.57 26.77
C GLY A 367 10.18 -6.65 27.58
N GLU A 368 11.11 -5.75 27.30
CA GLU A 368 12.44 -5.73 27.90
C GLU A 368 12.63 -4.49 28.80
N LEU A 369 13.11 -4.74 30.02
CA LEU A 369 13.45 -3.74 31.02
C LEU A 369 14.96 -3.55 31.10
N LYS A 370 15.38 -2.32 31.41
CA LYS A 370 16.79 -2.00 31.67
C LYS A 370 17.21 -2.36 33.10
N SER A 371 16.25 -2.44 34.02
CA SER A 371 16.48 -2.64 35.44
C SER A 371 15.95 -3.99 35.90
N GLN A 372 16.61 -4.60 36.88
CA GLN A 372 16.15 -5.82 37.54
C GLN A 372 15.39 -5.46 38.82
N PHE A 373 14.29 -6.18 39.06
CA PHE A 373 13.46 -6.04 40.26
C PHE A 373 13.18 -7.43 40.83
N HIS A 374 13.06 -7.57 42.15
CA HIS A 374 12.93 -8.87 42.81
C HIS A 374 11.60 -9.59 42.54
N ASN A 375 10.55 -8.85 42.18
CA ASN A 375 9.20 -9.35 41.94
C ASN A 375 8.74 -9.26 40.48
N VAL A 376 9.66 -9.00 39.54
CA VAL A 376 9.36 -8.83 38.11
C VAL A 376 9.94 -9.99 37.29
N GLU A 377 9.09 -10.59 36.46
CA GLU A 377 9.43 -11.59 35.47
C GLU A 377 9.24 -10.99 34.06
N GLN A 378 10.27 -11.05 33.22
CA GLN A 378 10.23 -10.53 31.84
C GLN A 378 9.91 -11.66 30.85
N VAL A 379 8.99 -11.39 29.93
CA VAL A 379 8.62 -12.26 28.81
C VAL A 379 9.00 -11.52 27.51
N PRO A 380 9.86 -12.10 26.65
CA PRO A 380 10.27 -11.46 25.41
C PRO A 380 9.08 -11.14 24.50
N SER A 381 9.06 -9.96 23.88
CA SER A 381 8.03 -9.59 22.89
C SER A 381 8.34 -10.14 21.49
N GLY A 382 7.32 -10.32 20.65
CA GLY A 382 7.47 -10.51 19.20
C GLY A 382 7.56 -11.95 18.68
N ASN A 383 7.75 -12.94 19.56
CA ASN A 383 7.86 -14.36 19.20
C ASN A 383 7.24 -15.31 20.26
N GLN A 384 6.19 -14.86 20.94
CA GLN A 384 5.44 -15.71 21.86
C GLN A 384 4.38 -16.49 21.11
N SER A 385 4.17 -17.75 21.49
CA SER A 385 3.07 -18.54 20.95
C SER A 385 1.71 -17.95 21.36
N ALA A 386 0.67 -18.17 20.56
CA ALA A 386 -0.67 -17.72 20.88
C ALA A 386 -1.15 -18.26 22.24
N GLU A 387 -0.77 -19.48 22.59
CA GLU A 387 -1.08 -20.13 23.87
C GLU A 387 -0.40 -19.43 25.05
N THR A 388 0.86 -19.03 24.87
CA THR A 388 1.62 -18.32 25.90
C THR A 388 1.02 -16.95 26.16
N MET A 389 0.69 -16.20 25.11
CA MET A 389 0.02 -14.91 25.21
C MET A 389 -1.36 -15.04 25.85
N ALA A 390 -2.16 -16.03 25.42
CA ALA A 390 -3.46 -16.32 26.01
C ALA A 390 -3.35 -16.66 27.51
N ALA A 391 -2.34 -17.44 27.92
CA ALA A 391 -2.10 -17.76 29.32
C ALA A 391 -1.71 -16.53 30.17
N LEU A 392 -0.96 -15.59 29.60
CA LEU A 392 -0.61 -14.33 30.28
C LEU A 392 -1.84 -13.45 30.52
N TYR A 393 -2.69 -13.24 29.51
CA TYR A 393 -3.91 -12.49 29.70
C TYR A 393 -4.91 -13.24 30.58
N ARG A 394 -5.08 -14.54 30.39
CA ARG A 394 -6.02 -15.35 31.17
C ARG A 394 -5.71 -15.33 32.66
N ASN A 395 -4.45 -15.36 33.07
CA ASN A 395 -4.09 -15.54 34.48
C ASN A 395 -3.72 -14.25 35.22
N CYS A 396 -3.66 -13.10 34.53
CA CYS A 396 -3.36 -11.84 35.21
C CYS A 396 -4.56 -11.31 36.00
N VAL A 397 -4.29 -10.50 37.02
CA VAL A 397 -5.35 -9.79 37.77
C VAL A 397 -5.86 -8.58 36.99
N CYS A 398 -4.95 -7.88 36.31
CA CYS A 398 -5.23 -6.79 35.40
C CYS A 398 -4.06 -6.61 34.43
N LEU A 399 -4.35 -6.02 33.28
CA LEU A 399 -3.35 -5.46 32.38
C LEU A 399 -3.05 -4.02 32.80
N VAL A 400 -1.79 -3.65 32.88
CA VAL A 400 -1.32 -2.26 32.89
C VAL A 400 -0.75 -1.95 31.52
N PHE A 401 -1.29 -0.91 30.87
CA PHE A 401 -0.90 -0.49 29.53
C PHE A 401 -0.34 0.95 29.59
N PRO A 402 0.98 1.12 29.80
CA PRO A 402 1.57 2.40 30.15
C PRO A 402 1.95 3.31 28.98
N SER A 403 1.61 2.94 27.75
CA SER A 403 2.00 3.67 26.54
C SER A 403 1.51 5.13 26.55
N PHE A 404 2.44 6.05 26.28
CA PHE A 404 2.12 7.47 26.05
C PHE A 404 1.51 7.70 24.67
N TYR A 405 1.84 6.82 23.71
CA TYR A 405 1.37 6.92 22.35
C TYR A 405 1.18 5.54 21.72
N GLU A 406 0.03 5.39 21.06
CA GLU A 406 -0.34 4.24 20.24
C GLU A 406 -1.22 4.71 19.08
N GLY A 407 -1.30 3.89 18.02
CA GLY A 407 -2.30 4.06 16.98
C GLY A 407 -3.68 3.48 17.34
N PHE A 408 -3.71 2.43 18.17
CA PHE A 408 -4.96 1.77 18.60
C PHE A 408 -4.86 1.08 19.97
N GLY A 409 -3.89 0.18 20.16
CA GLY A 409 -3.70 -0.54 21.45
C GLY A 409 -4.39 -1.91 21.51
N LEU A 410 -4.05 -2.81 20.58
CA LEU A 410 -4.56 -4.19 20.53
C LEU A 410 -4.46 -4.95 21.88
N PRO A 411 -3.39 -4.82 22.70
CA PRO A 411 -3.31 -5.47 24.02
C PRO A 411 -4.50 -5.16 24.96
N ILE A 412 -5.12 -3.99 24.82
CA ILE A 412 -6.31 -3.61 25.58
C ILE A 412 -7.43 -4.60 25.31
N PHE A 413 -7.73 -4.84 24.03
CA PHE A 413 -8.82 -5.72 23.62
C PHE A 413 -8.51 -7.19 23.89
N GLU A 414 -7.25 -7.60 23.80
CA GLU A 414 -6.80 -8.93 24.22
C GLU A 414 -7.05 -9.17 25.71
N ALA A 415 -6.74 -8.22 26.59
CA ALA A 415 -7.03 -8.33 28.02
C ALA A 415 -8.54 -8.34 28.31
N LEU A 416 -9.30 -7.47 27.64
CA LEU A 416 -10.77 -7.43 27.77
C LEU A 416 -11.41 -8.75 27.31
N ALA A 417 -10.82 -9.44 26.33
CA ALA A 417 -11.29 -10.73 25.84
C ALA A 417 -11.26 -11.82 26.92
N PHE A 418 -10.32 -11.72 27.86
CA PHE A 418 -10.22 -12.57 29.04
C PHE A 418 -10.89 -11.97 30.29
N ALA A 419 -11.76 -10.97 30.12
CA ALA A 419 -12.44 -10.24 31.19
C ALA A 419 -11.48 -9.65 32.23
N ARG A 420 -10.30 -9.16 31.77
CA ARG A 420 -9.30 -8.54 32.63
C ARG A 420 -9.43 -7.02 32.62
N PRO A 421 -9.44 -6.36 33.80
CA PRO A 421 -9.37 -4.91 33.87
C PRO A 421 -8.11 -4.40 33.18
N VAL A 422 -8.24 -3.30 32.45
CA VAL A 422 -7.13 -2.61 31.79
C VAL A 422 -6.90 -1.28 32.49
N VAL A 423 -5.73 -1.10 33.07
CA VAL A 423 -5.26 0.16 33.64
C VAL A 423 -4.36 0.83 32.62
N ALA A 424 -4.93 1.71 31.80
CA ALA A 424 -4.24 2.31 30.66
C ALA A 424 -3.79 3.74 30.96
N ARG A 425 -2.62 4.14 30.47
CA ARG A 425 -2.19 5.54 30.57
C ARG A 425 -3.15 6.42 29.77
N HIS A 426 -3.63 7.50 30.38
CA HIS A 426 -4.56 8.43 29.75
C HIS A 426 -3.97 9.09 28.50
N SER A 427 -4.75 9.11 27.42
CA SER A 427 -4.46 9.81 26.15
C SER A 427 -5.76 10.01 25.35
N GLU A 428 -5.75 10.92 24.37
CA GLU A 428 -6.90 11.15 23.48
C GLU A 428 -7.41 9.87 22.80
N LEU A 429 -6.51 8.92 22.48
CA LEU A 429 -6.90 7.62 21.94
C LEU A 429 -7.67 6.78 22.97
N ILE A 430 -7.22 6.77 24.22
CA ILE A 430 -7.92 6.02 25.29
C ILE A 430 -9.30 6.62 25.54
N ASP A 431 -9.46 7.94 25.48
CA ASP A 431 -10.77 8.60 25.56
C ASP A 431 -11.67 8.15 24.39
N GLU A 432 -11.15 8.19 23.16
CA GLU A 432 -11.86 7.74 21.96
C GLU A 432 -12.31 6.27 22.07
N LEU A 433 -11.45 5.38 22.58
CA LEU A 433 -11.81 3.99 22.78
C LEU A 433 -12.88 3.82 23.87
N CYS A 434 -12.74 4.51 25.01
CA CYS A 434 -13.72 4.45 26.09
C CYS A 434 -15.12 4.89 25.63
N GLU A 435 -15.20 5.91 24.78
CA GLU A 435 -16.46 6.40 24.21
C GLU A 435 -17.12 5.38 23.28
N LYS A 436 -16.33 4.62 22.50
CA LYS A 436 -16.86 3.70 21.47
C LYS A 436 -17.26 2.33 21.98
N ILE A 437 -16.75 1.91 23.14
CA ILE A 437 -16.98 0.57 23.67
C ILE A 437 -18.10 0.50 24.72
N ASP A 438 -18.89 1.57 24.92
CA ASP A 438 -20.02 1.58 25.88
C ASP A 438 -21.00 0.41 25.60
N PRO A 439 -21.42 -0.40 26.60
CA PRO A 439 -21.21 -0.28 28.04
C PRO A 439 -20.02 -1.04 28.64
N VAL A 440 -19.01 -1.44 27.86
CA VAL A 440 -17.83 -2.18 28.36
C VAL A 440 -17.01 -1.33 29.33
N LYS A 441 -17.31 -1.47 30.61
CA LYS A 441 -16.56 -0.86 31.71
C LYS A 441 -15.35 -1.74 32.05
N GLY A 442 -14.29 -1.61 31.27
CA GLY A 442 -13.06 -2.40 31.47
C GLY A 442 -11.76 -1.61 31.41
N ILE A 443 -11.79 -0.39 30.86
CA ILE A 443 -10.62 0.48 30.73
C ILE A 443 -10.67 1.55 31.82
N PHE A 444 -9.57 1.67 32.57
CA PHE A 444 -9.39 2.60 33.67
C PHE A 444 -8.18 3.50 33.37
N PRO A 445 -8.42 4.71 32.84
CA PRO A 445 -7.33 5.66 32.56
C PRO A 445 -6.59 6.10 33.83
N PHE A 446 -5.27 6.30 33.74
CA PHE A 446 -4.47 6.93 34.78
C PHE A 446 -3.53 8.01 34.21
N SER A 447 -3.32 9.08 34.96
CA SER A 447 -2.43 10.19 34.56
C SER A 447 -1.14 10.28 35.39
N ASN A 448 -1.12 9.65 36.57
CA ASN A 448 0.00 9.69 37.51
C ASN A 448 0.11 8.40 38.34
N ASP A 449 1.23 8.21 39.02
CA ASP A 449 1.53 7.01 39.82
C ASP A 449 0.51 6.78 40.95
N SER A 450 -0.01 7.84 41.56
CA SER A 450 -1.01 7.70 42.63
C SER A 450 -2.31 7.09 42.13
N GLU A 451 -2.77 7.50 40.94
CA GLU A 451 -3.92 6.91 40.26
C GLU A 451 -3.65 5.48 39.80
N LEU A 452 -2.48 5.24 39.20
CA LEU A 452 -2.04 3.90 38.80
C LEU A 452 -2.10 2.93 39.98
N LEU A 453 -1.41 3.25 41.08
CA LEU A 453 -1.34 2.41 42.27
C LEU A 453 -2.72 2.22 42.92
N ARG A 454 -3.53 3.29 43.01
CA ARG A 454 -4.90 3.20 43.54
C ARG A 454 -5.77 2.25 42.73
N THR A 455 -5.72 2.35 41.41
CA THR A 455 -6.54 1.52 40.51
C THR A 455 -6.06 0.07 40.51
N VAL A 456 -4.74 -0.17 40.44
CA VAL A 456 -4.19 -1.53 40.55
C VAL A 456 -4.54 -2.17 41.90
N LYS A 457 -4.51 -1.41 43.00
CA LYS A 457 -4.96 -1.90 44.32
C LYS A 457 -6.43 -2.34 44.29
N ARG A 458 -7.30 -1.62 43.59
CA ARG A 458 -8.71 -2.00 43.40
C ARG A 458 -8.85 -3.30 42.59
N CYS A 459 -8.01 -3.51 41.57
CA CYS A 459 -7.96 -4.78 40.84
C CYS A 459 -7.50 -5.94 41.75
N LEU A 460 -6.40 -5.75 42.51
CA LEU A 460 -5.85 -6.76 43.43
C LEU A 460 -6.81 -7.17 44.54
N THR A 461 -7.61 -6.22 45.04
CA THR A 461 -8.64 -6.47 46.06
C THR A 461 -9.96 -6.99 45.49
N ARG A 462 -10.04 -7.24 44.17
CA ARG A 462 -11.25 -7.66 43.43
C ARG A 462 -12.44 -6.69 43.60
N ALA A 463 -12.17 -5.43 43.90
CA ALA A 463 -13.18 -4.37 43.88
C ALA A 463 -13.65 -4.04 42.45
N ILE A 464 -12.90 -4.48 41.44
CA ILE A 464 -13.31 -4.52 40.03
C ILE A 464 -13.50 -6.01 39.69
N ALA A 465 -14.74 -6.46 39.63
CA ALA A 465 -15.08 -7.86 39.35
C ALA A 465 -15.01 -8.15 37.84
N PRO A 466 -14.50 -9.33 37.41
CA PRO A 466 -14.52 -9.74 36.00
C PRO A 466 -15.94 -9.72 35.39
N ASP A 467 -16.96 -10.07 36.18
CA ASP A 467 -18.37 -10.04 35.75
C ASP A 467 -18.90 -8.62 35.46
N ALA A 468 -18.25 -7.58 36.02
CA ALA A 468 -18.57 -6.19 35.70
C ALA A 468 -17.94 -5.73 34.37
N ILE A 469 -16.97 -6.50 33.84
CA ILE A 469 -16.24 -6.25 32.59
C ILE A 469 -16.81 -7.10 31.45
N SER A 470 -17.47 -8.21 31.75
CA SER A 470 -18.02 -9.16 30.77
C SER A 470 -19.28 -8.68 30.03
N GLY A 471 -19.70 -7.42 30.24
CA GLY A 471 -20.72 -6.79 29.42
C GLY A 471 -20.32 -6.84 27.95
N LYS A 472 -21.21 -7.30 27.07
CA LYS A 472 -20.97 -7.21 25.63
C LYS A 472 -21.23 -5.75 25.20
N PRO A 473 -20.34 -5.14 24.38
CA PRO A 473 -20.69 -3.93 23.66
C PRO A 473 -22.00 -4.19 22.90
N GLY A 474 -22.92 -3.22 22.85
CA GLY A 474 -24.23 -3.43 22.24
C GLY A 474 -24.13 -3.89 20.78
N GLN A 475 -23.26 -3.21 20.01
CA GLN A 475 -22.85 -3.57 18.65
C GLN A 475 -21.39 -3.09 18.47
N PRO A 476 -20.38 -3.89 18.84
CA PRO A 476 -19.00 -3.48 18.67
C PRO A 476 -18.63 -3.42 17.21
N TYR A 477 -17.77 -2.46 16.87
CA TYR A 477 -17.06 -2.46 15.59
C TYR A 477 -16.18 -3.71 15.49
N THR A 478 -16.22 -4.41 14.36
CA THR A 478 -15.53 -5.69 14.14
C THR A 478 -14.48 -5.61 13.04
N TRP A 479 -13.68 -6.66 12.89
CA TRP A 479 -12.77 -6.78 11.74
C TRP A 479 -13.51 -6.84 10.40
N LYS A 480 -14.72 -7.41 10.40
CA LYS A 480 -15.60 -7.41 9.22
C LYS A 480 -16.03 -5.98 8.85
N ASP A 481 -16.44 -5.17 9.83
CA ASP A 481 -16.82 -3.76 9.58
C ASP A 481 -15.64 -2.97 9.01
N SER A 482 -14.43 -3.22 9.53
CA SER A 482 -13.18 -2.65 9.00
C SER A 482 -12.95 -3.00 7.53
N ALA A 483 -13.07 -4.28 7.18
CA ALA A 483 -12.93 -4.73 5.81
C ALA A 483 -14.01 -4.14 4.90
N GLU A 484 -15.27 -4.06 5.35
CA GLU A 484 -16.35 -3.43 4.61
C GLU A 484 -16.09 -1.94 4.33
N ASP A 485 -15.60 -1.18 5.31
CA ASP A 485 -15.29 0.24 5.14
C ASP A 485 -14.11 0.46 4.17
N ILE A 486 -13.11 -0.43 4.20
CA ILE A 486 -12.01 -0.44 3.22
C ILE A 486 -12.55 -0.72 1.81
N LEU A 487 -13.38 -1.75 1.65
CA LEU A 487 -13.94 -2.11 0.34
C LEU A 487 -14.91 -1.05 -0.20
N ARG A 488 -15.70 -0.40 0.67
CA ARG A 488 -16.53 0.74 0.28
C ARG A 488 -15.70 1.92 -0.19
N LEU A 489 -14.53 2.17 0.42
CA LEU A 489 -13.59 3.18 -0.06
C LEU A 489 -13.02 2.81 -1.44
N VAL A 490 -12.66 1.54 -1.65
CA VAL A 490 -12.23 1.03 -2.96
C VAL A 490 -13.31 1.31 -4.00
N ASP A 491 -14.57 0.94 -3.75
CA ASP A 491 -15.68 1.16 -4.68
C ASP A 491 -15.91 2.64 -5.00
N ARG A 492 -15.92 3.51 -3.98
CA ARG A 492 -16.08 4.96 -4.17
C ARG A 492 -14.92 5.57 -4.95
N SER A 493 -13.69 5.12 -4.69
CA SER A 493 -12.48 5.59 -5.38
C SER A 493 -12.42 5.10 -6.83
N LEU A 494 -12.91 3.88 -7.08
CA LEU A 494 -13.10 3.37 -8.43
C LEU A 494 -14.21 4.13 -9.17
N ALA A 495 -15.32 4.48 -8.52
CA ALA A 495 -16.38 5.25 -9.15
C ALA A 495 -15.98 6.70 -9.47
N ASN A 496 -15.15 7.33 -8.63
CA ASN A 496 -14.79 8.75 -8.72
C ASN A 496 -13.28 8.96 -8.81
N VAL A 497 -12.62 8.28 -9.76
CA VAL A 497 -11.16 8.40 -9.93
C VAL A 497 -10.76 9.82 -10.32
N ASN A 498 -9.66 10.31 -9.74
CA ASN A 498 -9.04 11.56 -10.15
C ASN A 498 -7.87 11.26 -11.09
N LEU A 499 -8.13 11.29 -12.40
CA LEU A 499 -7.12 10.94 -13.41
C LEU A 499 -6.00 11.97 -13.52
N ASP A 500 -6.26 13.23 -13.20
CA ASP A 500 -5.20 14.24 -13.10
C ASP A 500 -4.24 13.93 -11.97
N ARG A 501 -4.75 13.51 -10.79
CA ARG A 501 -3.92 13.03 -9.69
C ARG A 501 -3.12 11.80 -10.08
N CYS A 502 -3.74 10.84 -10.78
CA CYS A 502 -3.04 9.67 -11.29
C CYS A 502 -1.88 10.07 -12.23
N ARG A 503 -2.13 10.97 -13.19
CA ARG A 503 -1.11 11.48 -14.12
C ARG A 503 0.02 12.19 -13.38
N GLN A 504 -0.29 13.11 -12.47
CA GLN A 504 0.70 13.83 -11.67
C GLN A 504 1.55 12.88 -10.81
N ARG A 505 0.93 11.83 -10.25
CA ARG A 505 1.61 10.76 -9.50
C ARG A 505 2.60 10.01 -10.39
N LEU A 506 2.21 9.64 -11.61
CA LEU A 506 3.10 8.98 -12.58
C LEU A 506 4.25 9.89 -13.00
N GLU A 507 3.98 11.16 -13.31
CA GLU A 507 5.01 12.16 -13.64
C GLU A 507 6.00 12.38 -12.50
N PHE A 508 5.51 12.39 -11.24
CA PHE A 508 6.35 12.48 -10.07
C PHE A 508 7.33 11.31 -10.00
N PHE A 509 6.83 10.06 -10.06
CA PHE A 509 7.69 8.88 -9.97
C PHE A 509 8.62 8.72 -11.15
N TYR A 510 8.19 9.10 -12.36
CA TYR A 510 9.07 9.16 -13.52
C TYR A 510 10.26 10.09 -13.26
N ARG A 511 10.04 11.31 -12.73
CA ARG A 511 11.13 12.22 -12.38
C ARG A 511 12.05 11.67 -11.30
N VAL A 512 11.50 10.95 -10.31
CA VAL A 512 12.31 10.27 -9.30
C VAL A 512 13.21 9.22 -9.94
N ASP A 513 12.67 8.39 -10.84
CA ASP A 513 13.45 7.38 -11.57
C ASP A 513 14.54 8.06 -12.44
N GLN A 514 14.26 9.20 -13.08
CA GLN A 514 15.28 9.97 -13.82
C GLN A 514 16.40 10.49 -12.92
N PHE A 515 16.08 10.93 -11.70
CA PHE A 515 17.09 11.37 -10.74
C PHE A 515 17.95 10.20 -10.24
N ASP A 516 17.39 9.01 -10.09
CA ASP A 516 18.14 7.81 -9.75
C ASP A 516 19.09 7.40 -10.89
N ILE A 517 18.64 7.50 -12.15
CA ILE A 517 19.49 7.30 -13.34
C ILE A 517 20.63 8.33 -13.38
N GLU A 518 20.32 9.62 -13.15
CA GLU A 518 21.31 10.69 -13.09
C GLU A 518 22.38 10.40 -12.03
N ARG A 519 21.96 10.02 -10.81
CA ARG A 519 22.87 9.70 -9.70
C ARG A 519 23.73 8.46 -9.96
N ALA A 520 23.16 7.43 -10.61
CA ALA A 520 23.92 6.24 -11.00
C ALA A 520 24.95 6.58 -12.10
N GLY A 521 24.59 7.49 -13.00
CA GLY A 521 25.44 7.97 -14.08
C GLY A 521 26.60 8.84 -13.61
N TRP A 522 26.37 9.79 -12.69
CA TRP A 522 27.36 10.82 -12.31
C TRP A 522 28.45 10.31 -11.35
N THR A 523 29.47 9.62 -11.88
CA THR A 523 30.60 9.08 -11.10
C THR A 523 31.94 9.79 -11.35
N ASN A 524 32.07 10.63 -12.40
CA ASN A 524 33.31 11.39 -12.66
C ASN A 524 33.07 12.68 -13.49
N ALA A 525 33.88 13.72 -13.24
CA ALA A 525 33.84 15.05 -13.86
C ALA A 525 34.16 15.08 -15.38
N GLU A 526 34.61 13.96 -15.97
CA GLU A 526 34.83 13.85 -17.44
C GLU A 526 33.54 13.62 -18.25
N GLN A 527 32.40 13.39 -17.59
CA GLN A 527 31.09 13.15 -18.24
C GLN A 527 30.47 14.37 -18.93
N ASN A 528 31.11 15.54 -18.83
CA ASN A 528 30.76 16.71 -19.66
C ASN A 528 31.20 16.55 -21.12
N LYS A 529 31.96 15.50 -21.48
CA LYS A 529 32.12 15.08 -22.87
C LYS A 529 30.96 14.16 -23.22
N VAL A 530 29.87 14.74 -23.74
CA VAL A 530 28.84 13.96 -24.42
C VAL A 530 29.47 13.40 -25.69
N VAL A 531 29.95 12.17 -25.64
CA VAL A 531 30.30 11.39 -26.83
C VAL A 531 29.03 10.66 -27.20
N PHE A 532 28.41 11.03 -28.31
CA PHE A 532 27.23 10.32 -28.78
C PHE A 532 27.66 8.93 -29.27
N GLU A 533 27.10 7.86 -28.72
CA GLU A 533 27.40 6.49 -29.17
C GLU A 533 27.16 6.32 -30.67
N VAL A 534 26.24 7.11 -31.25
CA VAL A 534 26.00 7.17 -32.70
C VAL A 534 27.25 7.59 -33.48
N GLU A 535 28.11 8.46 -32.93
CA GLU A 535 29.39 8.83 -33.54
C GLU A 535 30.46 7.72 -33.43
N GLN A 536 30.23 6.69 -32.60
CA GLN A 536 31.09 5.50 -32.51
C GLN A 536 30.56 4.31 -33.32
N GLU A 537 29.25 4.29 -33.59
CA GLU A 537 28.59 3.26 -34.41
C GLU A 537 28.64 3.57 -35.93
N GLU A 538 28.77 4.84 -36.32
CA GLU A 538 29.04 5.30 -37.72
C GLU A 538 30.54 5.33 -38.05
#